data_AF-A0ABD0QML2-F1
#
_entry.id   AF-A0ABD0QML2-F1
#
_cell.length_a   1.000
_cell.length_b   1.000
_cell.length_c   1.000
_cell.angle_alpha   90.00
_cell.angle_beta   90.00
_cell.angle_gamma   90.00
#
_symmetry.space_group_name_H-M   'P 1'
#
loop_
_entity.id
_entity.type
_entity.pdbx_description
1 polymer ?
#
loop_
_entity_poly.entity_id
_entity_poly.type
_entity_poly.pdbx_seq_one_letter_code
_entity_poly.pdbx_strand_id
1 'polypeptide(L)' 'SAAVGQTLPEMSFSYTHMNCILYALGVGMSTKEPDHLKFLYEGHEDFSCLPTFGVIPAQSAMMGLGSIPGLNIDFTR' A
#
# COMPACT_ATOMS: atom_id res chain seq x y z
N SER A 1 -22.14 17.67 9.93
CA SER A 1 -20.88 18.05 9.25
C SER A 1 -20.96 17.58 7.81
N ALA A 2 -20.55 18.38 6.82
CA ALA A 2 -20.76 18.12 5.38
C ALA A 2 -20.10 16.82 4.85
N ALA A 3 -19.18 16.23 5.61
CA ALA A 3 -18.43 15.04 5.25
C ALA A 3 -19.05 13.70 5.74
N VAL A 4 -20.07 13.71 6.61
CA VAL A 4 -20.66 12.46 7.14
C VAL A 4 -21.41 11.72 6.03
N GLY A 5 -21.06 10.44 5.82
CA GLY A 5 -21.71 9.59 4.81
C GLY A 5 -21.27 9.83 3.37
N GLN A 6 -20.28 10.70 3.14
CA GLN A 6 -19.70 10.89 1.81
C GLN A 6 -18.88 9.67 1.40
N THR A 7 -19.13 9.18 0.18
CA THR A 7 -18.35 8.11 -0.44
C THR A 7 -17.24 8.72 -1.29
N LEU A 8 -16.02 8.23 -1.12
CA LEU A 8 -14.93 8.59 -2.02
C LEU A 8 -15.14 8.00 -3.42
N PRO A 9 -14.64 8.65 -4.49
CA PRO A 9 -14.63 8.06 -5.82
C PRO A 9 -13.94 6.69 -5.84
N GLU A 10 -14.38 5.83 -6.75
CA GLU A 10 -13.71 4.56 -7.00
C GLU A 10 -12.26 4.79 -7.46
N MET A 11 -11.33 3.97 -6.95
CA MET A 11 -9.92 4.04 -7.29
C MET A 11 -9.40 2.65 -7.61
N SER A 12 -8.66 2.56 -8.71
CA SER A 12 -7.93 1.35 -9.09
C SER A 12 -6.47 1.44 -8.66
N PHE A 13 -5.95 0.39 -8.04
CA PHE A 13 -4.52 0.26 -7.75
C PHE A 13 -3.98 -1.01 -8.41
N SER A 14 -3.05 -0.84 -9.36
CA SER A 14 -2.40 -1.94 -10.05
C SER A 14 -0.98 -2.11 -9.51
N TYR A 15 -0.56 -3.35 -9.31
CA TYR A 15 0.78 -3.67 -8.83
C TYR A 15 1.31 -4.94 -9.49
N THR A 16 2.63 -5.08 -9.46
CA THR A 16 3.33 -6.26 -9.95
C THR A 16 4.16 -6.87 -8.81
N HIS A 17 4.80 -8.01 -9.08
CA HIS A 17 5.79 -8.61 -8.18
C HIS A 17 6.89 -7.62 -7.77
N MET A 18 7.26 -6.67 -8.64
CA MET A 18 8.24 -5.63 -8.30
C MET A 18 7.78 -4.75 -7.12
N ASN A 19 6.51 -4.35 -7.08
CA ASN A 19 5.96 -3.56 -5.98
C ASN A 19 5.94 -4.37 -4.68
N CYS A 20 5.62 -5.66 -4.76
CA CYS A 20 5.63 -6.56 -3.61
C CYS A 20 7.04 -6.71 -3.01
N ILE A 21 8.04 -6.92 -3.88
CA ILE A 21 9.45 -7.05 -3.49
C ILE A 21 9.99 -5.74 -2.91
N LEU A 22 9.69 -4.60 -3.55
CA LEU A 22 10.09 -3.28 -3.05
C LEU A 22 9.48 -3.00 -1.67
N TYR A 23 8.21 -3.36 -1.46
CA TYR A 23 7.59 -3.25 -0.16
C TYR A 23 8.25 -4.15 0.88
N ALA A 24 8.49 -5.42 0.54
CA ALA A 24 9.17 -6.38 1.42
C ALA A 24 10.55 -5.87 1.86
N LEU A 25 11.35 -5.35 0.92
CA LEU A 25 12.63 -4.69 1.23
C LEU A 25 12.43 -3.46 2.12
N GLY A 26 11.45 -2.61 1.80
CA GLY A 26 11.15 -1.38 2.54
C GLY A 26 10.75 -1.62 4.00
N VAL A 27 10.11 -2.76 4.31
CA VAL A 27 9.76 -3.15 5.68
C VAL A 27 10.83 -3.98 6.39
N GLY A 28 11.98 -4.21 5.74
CA GLY A 28 13.15 -4.82 6.35
C GLY A 28 13.40 -6.29 6.02
N MET A 29 12.68 -6.90 5.07
CA MET A 29 13.08 -8.22 4.55
C MET A 29 14.45 -8.11 3.89
N SER A 30 15.26 -9.15 4.05
CA SER A 30 16.64 -9.17 3.59
C SER A 30 17.00 -10.57 3.09
N THR A 31 17.91 -10.63 2.11
CA THR A 31 18.41 -11.89 1.52
C THR A 31 19.40 -12.63 2.41
N LYS A 32 19.80 -12.04 3.54
CA LYS A 32 20.67 -12.69 4.54
C LYS A 32 19.91 -13.80 5.29
N GLU A 33 18.59 -13.69 5.32
CA GLU A 33 17.70 -14.60 6.02
C GLU A 33 17.18 -15.63 5.01
N PRO A 34 17.40 -16.93 5.25
CA PRO A 34 17.14 -17.97 4.25
C PRO A 34 15.66 -18.03 3.84
N ASP A 35 14.74 -17.76 4.76
CA ASP A 35 13.29 -17.87 4.51
C ASP A 35 12.67 -16.62 3.88
N HIS A 36 13.45 -15.55 3.67
CA HIS A 36 12.94 -14.30 3.11
C HIS A 36 12.92 -14.29 1.58
N LEU A 37 13.62 -15.23 0.93
CA LEU A 37 13.72 -15.24 -0.54
C LEU A 37 12.35 -15.39 -1.21
N LYS A 38 11.40 -16.09 -0.58
CA LYS A 38 10.00 -16.19 -1.03
C LYS A 38 9.24 -14.85 -1.10
N PHE A 39 9.75 -13.79 -0.47
CA PHE A 39 9.17 -12.44 -0.56
C PHE A 39 9.99 -11.51 -1.46
N LEU A 40 11.20 -11.93 -1.84
CA LEU A 40 12.22 -11.08 -2.48
C LEU A 40 12.58 -11.53 -3.89
N TYR A 41 12.12 -12.71 -4.31
CA TYR A 41 12.40 -13.27 -5.63
C TYR A 41 11.15 -13.88 -6.25
N GLU A 42 10.69 -13.29 -7.36
CA GLU A 42 9.50 -13.68 -8.09
C GLU A 42 9.57 -15.08 -8.72
N GLY A 43 10.79 -15.63 -8.88
CA GLY A 43 11.00 -17.00 -9.36
C GLY A 43 11.03 -18.06 -8.26
N HIS A 44 10.84 -17.69 -7.00
CA HIS A 44 10.76 -18.64 -5.89
C HIS A 44 9.46 -19.45 -5.98
N GLU A 45 9.50 -20.76 -5.71
CA GLU A 45 8.32 -21.64 -5.81
C GLU A 45 7.17 -21.17 -4.91
N ASP A 46 7.48 -20.72 -3.70
CA ASP A 46 6.53 -20.13 -2.74
C ASP A 46 6.44 -18.60 -2.81
N PHE A 47 6.74 -17.97 -3.96
CA PHE A 47 6.72 -16.52 -4.05
C PHE A 47 5.40 -15.93 -3.55
N SER A 48 5.50 -15.02 -2.59
CA SER A 48 4.36 -14.48 -1.85
C SER A 48 4.50 -12.99 -1.63
N CYS A 49 3.38 -12.28 -1.63
CA CYS A 49 3.32 -10.89 -1.18
C CYS A 49 3.07 -10.85 0.34
N LEU A 50 3.72 -9.92 1.06
CA LEU A 50 3.43 -9.70 2.47
C LEU A 50 1.98 -9.19 2.64
N PRO A 51 1.18 -9.76 3.57
CA PRO A 51 -0.21 -9.34 3.77
C PRO A 51 -0.38 -7.84 4.03
N THR A 52 0.60 -7.22 4.70
CA THR A 52 0.60 -5.79 5.03
C THR A 52 0.80 -4.88 3.82
N PHE A 53 1.17 -5.41 2.65
CA PHE A 53 1.18 -4.66 1.39
C PHE A 53 -0.20 -4.08 1.05
N GLY A 54 -1.28 -4.73 1.50
CA GLY A 54 -2.66 -4.26 1.32
C GLY A 54 -2.94 -2.87 1.94
N VAL A 55 -2.06 -2.38 2.82
CA VAL A 55 -2.13 -1.01 3.35
C VAL A 55 -1.80 0.04 2.28
N ILE A 56 -0.94 -0.26 1.31
CA ILE A 56 -0.55 0.71 0.27
C ILE A 56 -1.74 1.18 -0.59
N PRO A 57 -2.56 0.28 -1.18
CA PRO A 57 -3.77 0.68 -1.89
C PRO A 57 -4.72 1.51 -1.03
N ALA A 58 -4.95 1.09 0.22
CA ALA A 58 -5.83 1.80 1.15
C ALA A 58 -5.29 3.19 1.52
N GLN A 59 -3.98 3.34 1.68
CA GLN A 59 -3.34 4.63 1.93
C GLN A 59 -3.49 5.59 0.74
N SER A 60 -3.42 5.09 -0.49
CA SER A 60 -3.71 5.90 -1.69
C SER A 60 -5.12 6.49 -1.64
N ALA A 61 -6.09 5.73 -1.13
CA ALA A 61 -7.46 6.20 -0.96
C ALA A 61 -7.56 7.31 0.09
N MET A 62 -6.81 7.18 1.19
CA MET A 62 -6.80 8.16 2.29
C MET A 62 -6.18 9.50 1.90
N MET A 63 -5.19 9.51 0.98
CA MET A 63 -4.67 10.76 0.38
C MET A 63 -5.77 11.52 -0.40
N GLY A 64 -6.82 10.84 -0.86
CA GLY A 64 -7.97 11.45 -1.53
C GLY A 64 -8.89 12.26 -0.62
N LEU A 65 -8.72 12.23 0.72
CA LEU A 65 -9.57 12.99 1.65
C LEU A 65 -9.53 14.52 1.41
N GLY A 66 -8.43 15.04 0.85
CA GLY A 66 -8.32 16.44 0.47
C GLY A 66 -9.27 16.87 -0.66
N SER A 67 -9.87 15.93 -1.39
CA SER A 67 -10.83 16.25 -2.46
C SER A 67 -12.28 16.37 -1.96
N ILE A 68 -12.55 16.19 -0.66
CA ILE A 68 -13.92 16.28 -0.10
C ILE A 68 -14.31 17.78 0.02
N PRO A 69 -15.36 18.25 -0.69
CA PRO A 69 -15.79 19.63 -0.59
C PRO A 69 -16.17 20.02 0.84
N GLY A 70 -15.63 21.13 1.33
CA GLY A 70 -15.89 21.63 2.69
C GLY A 70 -15.05 20.99 3.79
N LEU A 71 -14.14 20.06 3.46
CA LEU A 71 -13.16 19.50 4.40
C LEU A 71 -11.80 20.15 4.14
N ASN A 72 -11.35 21.01 5.06
CA ASN A 72 -10.04 21.67 4.97
C ASN A 72 -9.06 20.93 5.91
N ILE A 73 -8.18 20.11 5.33
CA ILE A 73 -7.16 19.34 6.07
C ILE A 73 -5.80 19.92 5.75
N ASP A 74 -5.13 20.44 6.78
CA ASP A 74 -3.71 20.80 6.72
C ASP A 74 -2.88 19.62 7.24
N PHE A 75 -2.16 18.94 6.36
CA PHE A 75 -1.31 17.79 6.74
C PHE A 75 0.02 18.20 7.38
N THR A 76 0.29 19.50 7.51
CA THR A 76 1.55 20.03 8.03
C THR A 76 1.44 20.60 9.45
N ARG A 77 0.23 20.59 10.03
CA ARG A 77 -0.07 21.14 11.36
C ARG A 77 -0.65 20.11 12.32
#